data_AF-A0A1J3F0N3-F1
#
_entry.id   AF-A0A1J3F0N3-F1
#
_cell.length_a   1.000
_cell.length_b   1.000
_cell.length_c   1.000
_cell.angle_alpha   90.00
_cell.angle_beta   90.00
_cell.angle_gamma   90.00
#
_symmetry.space_group_name_H-M   'P 1'
#
loop_
_entity.id
_entity.type
_entity.pdbx_description
1 polymer ?
#
loop_
_entity_poly.entity_id
_entity_poly.type
_entity_poly.pdbx_seq_one_letter_code
_entity_poly.pdbx_strand_id
1 'polypeptide(L)' 'DALKRAMRKGADIRGYFTWSLLDNFEWIYGYTIRFGLYHVDFHTQERTPRLSASWYKNFIFQHRAQCKDHDDV' A
#
# COMPACT_ATOMS: atom_id res chain seq x y z
N ASP A 1 -0.30 9.42 -9.41
CA ASP A 1 -0.95 10.57 -10.09
C ASP A 1 -2.44 10.45 -10.41
N ALA A 2 -2.97 9.28 -10.79
CA ALA A 2 -4.38 9.17 -11.18
C ALA A 2 -5.36 9.61 -10.07
N LEU A 3 -5.16 9.12 -8.84
CA LEU A 3 -5.99 9.46 -7.69
C LEU A 3 -5.96 10.98 -7.39
N LYS A 4 -4.76 11.56 -7.32
CA LYS A 4 -4.56 13.00 -7.12
C LYS A 4 -5.27 13.83 -8.20
N ARG A 5 -5.27 13.37 -9.47
CA ARG A 5 -6.00 14.04 -10.56
C ARG A 5 -7.52 13.96 -10.38
N ALA A 6 -8.04 12.81 -9.98
CA ALA A 6 -9.48 12.63 -9.74
C ALA A 6 -9.97 13.56 -8.62
N MET A 7 -9.22 13.66 -7.53
CA MET A 7 -9.51 14.59 -6.42
C MET A 7 -9.54 16.05 -6.90
N ARG A 8 -8.56 16.48 -7.70
CA ARG A 8 -8.55 17.85 -8.28
C ARG A 8 -9.72 18.13 -9.22
N LYS A 9 -10.32 17.09 -9.80
CA LYS A 9 -11.51 17.21 -10.65
C LYS A 9 -12.83 17.16 -9.86
N GLY A 10 -12.77 17.13 -8.52
CA GLY A 10 -13.94 17.21 -7.65
C GLY A 10 -14.44 15.86 -7.12
N ALA A 11 -13.74 14.74 -7.36
CA ALA A 11 -14.12 13.46 -6.75
C ALA A 11 -13.80 13.47 -5.24
N ASP A 12 -14.80 13.15 -4.40
CA ASP A 12 -14.62 12.99 -2.94
C ASP A 12 -13.96 11.64 -2.62
N ILE A 13 -12.62 11.64 -2.56
CA ILE A 13 -11.80 10.48 -2.22
C ILE A 13 -11.12 10.75 -0.89
N ARG A 14 -11.40 9.90 0.10
CA ARG A 14 -10.90 10.07 1.48
C ARG A 14 -9.83 9.07 1.88
N GLY A 15 -9.52 8.10 1.03
CA GLY A 15 -8.55 7.06 1.35
C GLY A 15 -8.16 6.18 0.16
N TYR A 16 -7.09 5.42 0.38
CA TYR A 16 -6.56 4.42 -0.56
C TYR A 16 -6.07 3.22 0.23
N PHE A 17 -6.42 2.02 -0.24
CA PHE A 17 -5.96 0.75 0.33
C PHE A 17 -5.21 -0.05 -0.74
N THR A 18 -4.06 -0.58 -0.35
CA THR A 18 -3.27 -1.47 -1.19
C THR A 18 -3.76 -2.91 -1.05
N TRP A 19 -4.02 -3.57 -2.17
CA TRP A 19 -4.19 -5.01 -2.22
C TRP A 19 -2.83 -5.65 -2.54
N SER A 20 -2.21 -6.40 -1.63
CA SER A 20 -2.65 -6.76 -0.29
C SER A 20 -1.51 -6.58 0.71
N LEU A 21 -1.81 -6.73 2.01
CA LEU A 21 -0.75 -6.67 3.02
C LEU A 21 0.17 -7.89 2.94
N LEU A 22 -0.40 -9.08 2.80
CA LEU A 22 0.30 -10.36 2.80
C LEU A 22 0.04 -11.13 1.51
N ASP A 23 1.06 -11.87 1.08
CA ASP A 23 0.85 -12.94 0.10
C ASP A 23 -0.19 -13.92 0.64
N ASN A 24 -1.21 -14.22 -0.18
CA ASN A 24 -2.36 -15.03 0.23
C ASN A 24 -2.79 -15.98 -0.91
N PHE A 25 -3.94 -16.64 -0.73
CA PHE A 25 -4.55 -17.52 -1.73
C PHE A 25 -5.34 -16.69 -2.75
N GLU A 26 -4.86 -16.59 -3.98
CA GLU A 26 -5.44 -15.76 -5.03
C GLU A 26 -6.41 -16.56 -5.92
N TRP A 27 -7.51 -17.02 -5.32
CA TRP A 27 -8.66 -17.61 -6.01
C TRP A 27 -8.27 -18.75 -6.95
N ILE A 28 -8.63 -18.64 -8.24
CA ILE A 28 -8.34 -19.65 -9.27
C ILE A 28 -6.84 -19.88 -9.49
N TYR A 29 -6.00 -18.94 -9.06
CA TYR A 29 -4.54 -19.03 -9.18
C TYR A 29 -3.89 -19.67 -7.95
N GLY A 30 -4.67 -19.93 -6.89
CA GLY A 30 -4.17 -20.44 -5.62
C GLY A 30 -2.98 -19.63 -5.11
N TYR A 31 -1.90 -20.33 -4.72
CA TYR A 31 -0.69 -19.70 -4.21
C TYR A 31 0.38 -19.44 -5.28
N THR A 32 0.01 -19.26 -6.55
CA THR A 32 1.02 -18.99 -7.60
C THR A 32 1.26 -17.49 -7.80
N ILE A 33 0.27 -16.66 -7.50
CA ILE A 33 0.36 -15.20 -7.59
C ILE A 33 0.56 -14.60 -6.19
N ARG A 34 1.32 -13.50 -6.14
CA ARG A 34 1.81 -12.85 -4.92
C ARG A 34 1.62 -11.33 -5.02
N PHE A 35 0.57 -10.80 -4.39
CA PHE A 35 0.28 -9.35 -4.36
C PHE A 35 0.71 -8.66 -3.07
N GLY A 36 1.16 -9.41 -2.07
CA GLY A 36 1.43 -8.88 -0.74
C GLY A 36 2.59 -7.90 -0.71
N LEU A 37 2.46 -6.85 0.09
CA LEU A 37 3.61 -6.06 0.52
C LEU A 37 4.63 -6.91 1.30
N TYR A 38 4.15 -7.95 1.98
CA TYR A 38 4.97 -8.93 2.67
C TYR A 38 4.90 -10.26 1.96
N HIS A 39 6.08 -10.82 1.69
CA HIS A 39 6.19 -12.22 1.35
C HIS A 39 5.83 -13.09 2.54
N VAL A 40 5.07 -14.16 2.29
CA VAL A 40 4.77 -15.19 3.29
C VAL A 40 5.35 -16.51 2.78
N ASP A 41 6.22 -17.13 3.57
CA ASP A 41 6.57 -18.53 3.38
C ASP A 41 5.42 -19.38 3.95
N PHE A 42 4.72 -20.13 3.09
CA PHE A 42 3.55 -20.91 3.52
C PHE A 42 3.91 -22.14 4.34
N HIS A 43 5.16 -22.61 4.30
CA HIS A 43 5.61 -23.74 5.11
C HIS A 43 5.96 -23.31 6.53
N THR A 44 6.66 -22.18 6.69
CA THR A 44 7.15 -21.69 7.98
C THR A 44 6.29 -20.60 8.61
N GLN A 45 5.39 -20.00 7.82
CA GLN A 45 4.60 -18.81 8.18
C GLN A 45 5.44 -17.54 8.43
N GLU A 46 6.74 -17.57 8.08
CA GLU A 46 7.60 -16.40 8.15
C GLU A 46 7.13 -15.31 7.20
N ARG A 47 7.21 -14.05 7.64
CA ARG A 47 6.83 -12.87 6.85
C ARG A 47 8.03 -11.99 6.59
N THR A 48 8.38 -11.82 5.33
CA THR A 48 9.50 -10.98 4.91
C THR A 48 8.97 -9.74 4.18
N PRO A 49 9.27 -8.52 4.65
CA PRO A 49 8.85 -7.31 3.95
C PRO A 49 9.51 -7.23 2.57
N ARG A 50 8.72 -6.95 1.52
CA ARG A 50 9.27 -6.64 0.20
C ARG A 50 9.70 -5.17 0.14
N LEU A 51 10.47 -4.80 -0.89
CA LEU A 51 10.84 -3.41 -1.14
C LEU A 51 9.63 -2.48 -1.22
N SER A 52 8.50 -2.98 -1.75
CA SER A 52 7.23 -2.25 -1.80
C SER A 52 6.69 -1.90 -0.41
N ALA A 53 6.88 -2.73 0.61
CA ALA A 53 6.48 -2.42 1.98
C ALA A 53 7.27 -1.22 2.54
N SER A 54 8.59 -1.24 2.37
CA SER A 54 9.46 -0.13 2.79
C SER A 54 9.16 1.15 2.03
N TRP A 55 8.96 1.05 0.71
CA TRP A 55 8.56 2.19 -0.11
C TRP A 55 7.21 2.77 0.34
N TYR A 56 6.20 1.92 0.56
CA TYR A 56 4.86 2.35 0.97
C TYR A 56 4.87 3.02 2.36
N LYS A 57 5.66 2.49 3.30
CA LYS A 57 5.90 3.12 4.60
C LYS A 57 6.48 4.53 4.45
N ASN A 58 7.52 4.69 3.64
CA ASN A 58 8.16 5.98 3.41
C ASN A 58 7.22 6.95 2.69
N PHE A 59 6.45 6.47 1.72
CA PHE A 59 5.43 7.25 1.01
C PHE A 59 4.39 7.81 1.98
N ILE A 60 3.84 7.00 2.89
CA ILE A 60 2.88 7.46 3.91
C ILE A 60 3.52 8.48 4.84
N PHE A 61 4.76 8.23 5.29
CA PHE A 61 5.48 9.14 6.17
C PHE A 61 5.64 10.53 5.54
N GLN A 62 6.07 10.58 4.27
CA GLN A 62 6.22 11.84 3.53
C GLN A 62 4.89 12.57 3.33
N HIS A 63 3.81 11.85 3.01
CA HIS A 63 2.49 12.48 2.86
C HIS A 63 1.95 13.02 4.19
N ARG A 64 2.26 12.38 5.32
CA ARG A 64 1.92 12.91 6.64
C ARG A 64 2.72 14.16 7.01
N ALA A 65 4.01 14.19 6.69
CA ALA A 65 4.86 15.36 6.95
C ALA A 65 4.37 16.59 6.18
N GLN A 66 4.04 16.41 4.89
CA GLN A 66 3.52 17.48 4.03
C GLN A 66 2.19 18.07 4.51
N CYS A 67 1.33 17.28 5.16
CA CYS A 67 0.11 17.82 5.77
C CYS A 67 0.41 18.72 6.98
N LYS A 68 1.40 18.36 7.82
CA LYS A 68 1.75 19.15 9.00
C LYS A 68 2.30 20.53 8.65
N ASP A 69 3.17 20.60 7.64
CA ASP A 69 3.74 21.88 7.19
C ASP A 69 2.68 22.86 6.65
N HIS A 70 1.49 22.38 6.27
CA HIS A 70 0.37 23.22 5.81
C HIS A 70 -0.51 23.74 6.97
N ASP A 71 -0.52 23.03 8.10
CA ASP A 71 -1.33 23.39 9.28
C ASP A 71 -0.58 24.33 10.24
N ASP A 72 0.74 24.44 10.12
CA ASP A 72 1.63 25.27 10.96
C ASP A 72 1.96 26.66 10.33
N VAL A 73 1.22 27.10 9.29
CA VAL A 73 1.34 28.42 8.63
C VAL A 73 0.04 29.22 8.74
#